data_AF-A0A1A0NE88-F1
#
_entry.id   AF-A0A1A0NE88-F1
#
_cell.length_a   1.000
_cell.length_b   1.000
_cell.length_c   1.000
_cell.angle_alpha   90.00
_cell.angle_beta   90.00
_cell.angle_gamma   90.00
#
_symmetry.space_group_name_H-M   'P 1'
#
loop_
_entity.id
_entity.type
_entity.pdbx_description
1 polymer ?
#
loop_
_entity_poly.entity_id
_entity_poly.type
_entity_poly.pdbx_seq_one_letter_code
_entity_poly.pdbx_strand_id
1 'polypeptide(L)'
;MAGKNIKLNPEEILGHVNKIAATMAEVSVPGPVPPPSPSATPIDQALNAVAAAAAEKAAASSEALATRGTEHGAASTQAVNAMQTQEEENTGKVNELQTDIPQTFITDVRSV
;
A
#
# COMPACT_ATOMS: atom_id res chain seq x y z
N MET A 1 -12.38 10.59 -20.33
CA MET A 1 -11.02 10.40 -19.78
C MET A 1 -10.29 9.41 -20.66
N ALA A 2 -9.15 9.80 -21.25
CA ALA A 2 -8.35 8.88 -22.05
C ALA A 2 -7.81 7.78 -21.13
N GLY A 3 -8.28 6.55 -21.32
CA GLY A 3 -7.86 5.39 -20.55
C GLY A 3 -6.37 5.18 -20.76
N LYS A 4 -5.56 5.54 -19.75
CA LYS A 4 -4.18 5.08 -19.70
C LYS A 4 -4.25 3.56 -19.78
N ASN A 5 -3.49 2.97 -20.68
CA ASN A 5 -3.39 1.53 -20.83
C ASN A 5 -2.57 1.02 -19.62
N ILE A 6 -3.26 0.75 -18.51
CA ILE A 6 -2.64 0.32 -17.26
C ILE A 6 -2.42 -1.18 -17.37
N LYS A 7 -1.17 -1.59 -17.57
CA LYS A 7 -0.76 -2.99 -17.42
C LYS A 7 -0.54 -3.24 -15.93
N LEU A 8 -1.36 -4.09 -15.32
CA LEU A 8 -1.19 -4.50 -13.93
C LEU A 8 -0.53 -5.87 -13.87
N ASN A 9 0.47 -5.99 -13.00
CA ASN A 9 1.00 -7.27 -12.55
C ASN A 9 0.68 -7.42 -11.05
N PRO A 10 -0.34 -8.22 -10.68
CA PRO A 10 -0.77 -8.38 -9.29
C PRO A 10 0.36 -8.81 -8.35
N GLU A 11 1.21 -9.74 -8.79
CA GLU A 11 2.31 -10.28 -7.99
C GLU A 11 3.37 -9.21 -7.69
N GLU A 12 3.71 -8.41 -8.70
CA GLU A 12 4.67 -7.31 -8.56
C GLU A 12 4.16 -6.23 -7.62
N ILE A 13 2.87 -5.88 -7.72
CA ILE A 13 2.24 -4.87 -6.87
C ILE A 13 2.18 -5.33 -5.42
N LEU A 14 1.72 -6.56 -5.16
CA LEU A 14 1.70 -7.12 -3.81
C LEU A 14 3.12 -7.25 -3.24
N GLY A 15 4.10 -7.60 -4.08
CA GLY A 15 5.52 -7.61 -3.70
C GLY A 15 6.03 -6.23 -3.26
N HIS A 16 5.69 -5.16 -3.99
CA HIS A 16 6.04 -3.80 -3.61
C HIS A 16 5.33 -3.35 -2.33
N VAL A 17 4.05 -3.66 -2.18
CA VAL A 17 3.27 -3.32 -0.98
C VAL A 17 3.86 -4.01 0.25
N ASN A 18 4.21 -5.29 0.15
CA ASN A 18 4.85 -6.02 1.25
C ASN A 18 6.22 -5.44 1.61
N LYS A 19 7.03 -5.05 0.62
CA LYS A 19 8.31 -4.37 0.87
C LYS A 19 8.08 -3.07 1.63
N ILE A 20 7.13 -2.24 1.19
CA ILE A 20 6.80 -0.97 1.86
C ILE A 20 6.33 -1.22 3.30
N ALA A 21 5.44 -2.18 3.51
CA ALA A 21 4.96 -2.54 4.85
C ALA A 21 6.11 -3.01 5.75
N ALA A 22 7.04 -3.81 5.23
CA ALA A 22 8.23 -4.23 5.97
C ALA A 22 9.14 -3.05 6.33
N THR A 23 9.41 -2.15 5.38
CA THR A 23 10.24 -0.95 5.65
C THR A 23 9.58 -0.04 6.67
N MET A 24 8.24 0.10 6.60
CA MET A 24 7.48 0.86 7.59
C MET A 24 7.57 0.24 8.98
N ALA A 25 7.51 -1.09 9.09
CA ALA A 25 7.69 -1.78 10.36
C ALA A 25 9.09 -1.55 10.96
N GLU A 26 10.14 -1.57 10.14
CA GLU A 26 11.53 -1.32 10.57
C GLU A 26 11.74 0.10 11.12
N VAL A 27 11.08 1.10 10.54
CA VAL A 27 11.21 2.50 10.99
C VAL A 27 10.21 2.89 12.09
N SER A 28 9.27 2.01 12.43
CA SER A 28 8.26 2.24 13.47
C SER A 28 8.78 1.90 14.87
N VAL A 29 10.08 2.10 15.11
CA VAL A 29 10.71 1.89 16.43
C VAL A 29 11.02 3.26 17.04
N PRO A 30 10.69 3.50 18.33
CA PRO A 30 11.01 4.76 18.98
C PRO A 30 12.52 5.04 18.92
N GLY A 31 12.87 6.25 18.49
CA GLY A 31 14.26 6.70 18.47
C GLY A 31 14.86 6.80 19.88
N PRO A 32 16.20 6.94 19.99
CA PRO A 32 16.86 7.06 21.28
C PRO A 32 16.40 8.32 22.01
N VAL A 33 16.09 8.17 23.30
CA VAL A 33 15.72 9.27 24.19
C VAL A 33 16.84 9.53 25.20
N PRO A 34 17.06 10.79 25.60
CA PRO A 34 18.06 11.11 26.61
C PRO A 34 17.79 10.34 27.92
N PRO A 35 18.81 9.74 28.55
CA PRO A 35 18.63 9.10 29.84
C PRO A 35 18.28 10.14 30.91
N PRO A 36 17.49 9.76 31.94
CA PRO A 36 17.17 10.66 33.03
C PRO A 36 18.43 11.04 33.80
N SER A 37 18.60 12.33 34.05
CA SER A 37 19.69 12.86 34.89
C SER A 37 19.26 12.90 36.35
N PRO A 38 20.18 12.71 37.33
CA PRO A 38 19.84 12.85 38.74
C PRO A 38 19.33 14.28 39.00
N SER A 39 18.15 14.40 39.62
CA SER A 39 17.49 15.69 39.81
C SER A 39 18.08 16.43 41.01
N ALA A 40 19.20 17.13 40.79
CA ALA A 40 19.84 17.96 41.81
C ALA A 40 19.28 19.39 41.80
N THR A 41 18.77 19.85 40.66
CA THR A 41 18.24 21.21 40.47
C THR A 41 16.84 21.20 39.85
N PRO A 42 16.07 22.30 39.98
CA PRO A 42 14.82 22.48 39.24
C PRO A 42 14.98 22.38 37.71
N ILE A 43 16.17 22.72 37.18
CA ILE A 43 16.47 22.60 35.75
C ILE A 43 16.56 21.12 35.34
N ASP A 44 17.20 20.28 36.15
CA ASP A 44 17.29 18.84 35.90
C ASP A 44 15.90 18.18 35.91
N GLN A 45 15.03 18.65 36.81
CA GLN A 45 13.64 18.25 36.89
C GLN A 45 12.87 18.57 35.60
N ALA A 46 13.06 19.78 35.06
CA ALA A 46 12.47 20.19 33.79
C ALA A 46 13.05 19.40 32.61
N LEU A 47 14.37 19.15 32.58
CA LEU A 47 15.03 18.36 31.54
C LEU A 47 14.52 16.91 31.53
N ASN A 48 14.34 16.29 32.69
CA ASN A 48 13.76 14.95 32.80
C ASN A 48 12.31 14.90 32.34
N ALA A 49 11.51 15.92 32.64
CA ALA A 49 10.12 16.02 32.16
C ALA A 49 10.05 16.15 30.63
N VAL A 50 10.96 16.93 30.03
CA VAL A 50 11.06 17.05 28.57
C VAL A 50 11.52 15.74 27.94
N ALA A 51 12.48 15.03 28.54
CA ALA A 51 12.93 13.72 28.07
C ALA A 51 11.79 12.68 28.11
N ALA A 52 10.99 12.68 29.18
CA ALA A 52 9.82 11.81 29.30
C ALA A 52 8.75 12.13 28.24
N ALA A 53 8.43 13.41 28.04
CA ALA A 53 7.48 13.83 27.01
C ALA A 53 7.97 13.50 25.58
N ALA A 54 9.28 13.61 25.33
CA ALA A 54 9.89 13.21 24.07
C ALA A 54 9.79 11.69 23.85
N ALA A 55 9.99 10.89 24.90
CA ALA A 55 9.85 9.44 24.85
C ALA A 55 8.40 9.01 24.57
N GLU A 56 7.43 9.63 25.25
CA GLU A 56 6.01 9.38 25.01
C GLU A 56 5.61 9.73 23.57
N LYS A 57 6.06 10.89 23.07
CA LYS A 57 5.79 11.30 21.68
C LYS A 57 6.44 10.37 20.66
N ALA A 58 7.66 9.91 20.92
CA ALA A 58 8.34 8.95 20.05
C ALA A 58 7.60 7.60 20.03
N ALA A 59 7.13 7.12 21.18
CA ALA A 59 6.32 5.91 21.28
C ALA A 59 5.00 6.03 20.52
N ALA A 60 4.23 7.10 20.75
CA ALA A 60 2.96 7.34 20.07
C ALA A 60 3.12 7.48 18.54
N SER A 61 4.18 8.17 18.10
CA SER A 61 4.47 8.29 16.66
C SER A 61 4.85 6.95 16.03
N SER A 62 5.58 6.12 16.76
CA SER A 62 6.01 4.79 16.31
C SER A 62 4.81 3.85 16.18
N GLU A 63 3.92 3.87 17.16
CA GLU A 63 2.67 3.09 17.14
C GLU A 63 1.76 3.50 15.98
N ALA A 64 1.60 4.81 15.74
CA ALA A 64 0.81 5.32 14.62
C ALA A 64 1.38 4.94 13.24
N LEU A 65 2.70 4.76 13.12
CA LEU A 65 3.35 4.32 11.89
C LEU A 65 3.25 2.80 11.72
N ALA A 66 3.30 2.04 12.81
CA ALA A 66 3.23 0.58 12.80
C ALA A 66 1.91 0.06 12.20
N THR A 67 0.79 0.71 12.48
CA THR A 67 -0.53 0.29 11.96
C THR A 67 -0.71 0.60 10.47
N ARG A 68 -0.12 1.69 10.00
CA ARG A 68 -0.33 2.22 8.65
C ARG A 68 0.17 1.29 7.54
N GLY A 69 1.21 0.51 7.81
CA GLY A 69 1.69 -0.53 6.88
C GLY A 69 0.66 -1.64 6.66
N THR A 70 -0.01 -2.09 7.73
CA THR A 70 -1.04 -3.13 7.66
C THR A 70 -2.31 -2.65 6.95
N GLU A 71 -2.74 -1.41 7.22
CA GLU A 71 -3.87 -0.77 6.55
C GLU A 71 -3.63 -0.64 5.04
N HIS A 72 -2.44 -0.16 4.66
CA HIS A 72 -2.05 -0.03 3.26
C HIS A 72 -1.98 -1.40 2.55
N GLY A 73 -1.49 -2.43 3.25
CA GLY A 73 -1.48 -3.81 2.78
C GLY A 73 -2.89 -4.35 2.49
N ALA A 74 -3.81 -4.16 3.43
CA ALA A 74 -5.20 -4.59 3.28
C ALA A 74 -5.90 -3.87 2.12
N ALA A 75 -5.77 -2.54 2.04
CA ALA A 75 -6.36 -1.76 0.96
C ALA A 75 -5.82 -2.16 -0.42
N SER A 76 -4.51 -2.42 -0.52
CA SER A 76 -3.88 -2.84 -1.77
C SER A 76 -4.33 -4.23 -2.20
N THR A 77 -4.46 -5.16 -1.25
CA THR A 77 -4.99 -6.51 -1.52
C THR A 77 -6.43 -6.44 -2.03
N GLN A 78 -7.27 -5.62 -1.39
CA GLN A 78 -8.65 -5.41 -1.83
C GLN A 78 -8.72 -4.83 -3.24
N ALA A 79 -7.86 -3.86 -3.56
CA ALA A 79 -7.79 -3.26 -4.88
C ALA A 79 -7.39 -4.29 -5.95
N VAL A 80 -6.36 -5.12 -5.68
CA VAL A 80 -5.94 -6.19 -6.60
C VAL A 80 -7.09 -7.17 -6.86
N ASN A 81 -7.79 -7.61 -5.80
CA ASN A 81 -8.91 -8.52 -5.95
C ASN A 81 -10.05 -7.92 -6.79
N ALA A 82 -10.40 -6.65 -6.55
CA ALA A 82 -11.43 -5.97 -7.34
C ALA A 82 -11.05 -5.86 -8.82
N MET A 83 -9.77 -5.65 -9.12
CA MET A 83 -9.29 -5.58 -10.51
C MET A 83 -9.29 -6.95 -11.19
N GLN A 84 -8.93 -8.02 -10.49
CA GLN A 84 -9.01 -9.38 -11.01
C GLN A 84 -10.45 -9.78 -11.33
N THR A 85 -11.40 -9.49 -10.43
CA THR A 85 -12.83 -9.71 -10.71
C THR A 85 -13.29 -8.94 -11.95
N GLN A 86 -12.86 -7.68 -12.11
CA GLN A 86 -13.19 -6.90 -13.30
C GLN A 86 -12.59 -7.50 -14.59
N GLU A 87 -11.38 -8.07 -14.51
CA GLU A 87 -10.71 -8.72 -15.65
C GLU A 87 -11.40 -10.02 -16.06
N GLU A 88 -11.90 -10.81 -15.10
CA GLU A 88 -12.72 -11.99 -15.35
C GLU A 88 -14.05 -11.61 -16.04
N GLU A 89 -14.74 -10.59 -15.54
CA GLU A 89 -15.96 -10.07 -16.18
C GLU A 89 -15.70 -9.59 -17.61
N ASN A 90 -14.59 -8.87 -17.82
CA ASN A 90 -14.21 -8.37 -19.14
C ASN A 90 -13.90 -9.53 -20.09
N THR A 91 -13.20 -10.57 -19.61
CA THR A 91 -12.91 -11.78 -20.39
C THR A 91 -14.19 -12.50 -20.78
N GLY A 92 -15.15 -12.63 -19.85
CA GLY A 92 -16.48 -13.19 -20.15
C GLY A 92 -17.20 -12.43 -21.25
N LYS A 93 -17.29 -11.09 -21.13
CA LYS A 93 -17.94 -10.24 -22.14
C LYS A 93 -17.25 -10.30 -23.50
N VAL A 94 -15.91 -10.34 -23.53
CA VAL A 94 -15.16 -10.48 -24.80
C VAL A 94 -15.45 -11.83 -25.47
N ASN A 95 -15.53 -12.92 -24.70
CA ASN A 95 -15.87 -14.24 -25.22
C ASN A 95 -17.30 -14.27 -25.77
N GLU A 96 -18.27 -13.69 -25.06
CA GLU A 96 -19.66 -13.56 -25.53
C GLU A 96 -19.73 -12.77 -26.85
N LEU A 97 -19.03 -11.63 -26.93
CA LEU A 97 -18.96 -10.83 -28.14
C LEU A 97 -18.32 -11.59 -29.30
N GLN A 98 -17.31 -12.42 -29.06
CA GLN A 98 -16.69 -13.26 -30.10
C GLN A 98 -17.62 -14.36 -30.61
N THR A 99 -18.46 -14.94 -29.75
CA THR A 99 -19.46 -15.92 -30.18
C THR A 99 -20.59 -15.31 -31.02
N ASP A 100 -20.87 -14.02 -30.83
CA ASP A 100 -21.89 -13.27 -31.60
C ASP A 100 -21.36 -12.69 -32.92
N ILE A 101 -20.07 -12.88 -33.27
CA ILE A 101 -19.56 -12.50 -34.60
C ILE A 101 -19.88 -13.61 -35.60
N PRO A 102 -20.85 -13.44 -36.53
CA PRO A 102 -21.05 -14.41 -37.59
C PRO A 102 -19.79 -14.48 -38.47
N GLN A 103 -19.29 -15.69 -38.71
CA GLN A 103 -18.10 -16.01 -39.54
C GLN A 103 -18.13 -15.41 -40.96
N THR A 104 -19.27 -14.87 -41.40
CA THR A 104 -19.47 -14.28 -42.72
C THR A 104 -18.63 -13.02 -42.98
N PHE A 105 -18.13 -12.32 -41.97
CA PHE A 105 -17.36 -11.07 -42.17
C PHE A 105 -15.84 -11.25 -42.22
N ILE A 106 -15.32 -12.47 -42.01
CA ILE A 106 -13.86 -12.71 -41.94
C ILE A 106 -13.23 -12.94 -43.32
N THR A 107 -14.02 -13.22 -44.36
CA THR A 107 -13.48 -13.67 -45.67
C THR A 107 -13.38 -12.57 -46.74
N ASP A 108 -13.87 -11.35 -46.51
CA ASP A 108 -14.09 -10.37 -47.59
C ASP A 108 -13.07 -9.20 -47.63
N VAL A 109 -11.78 -9.49 -47.37
CA VAL A 109 -10.69 -8.48 -47.48
C VAL A 109 -9.52 -8.95 -48.36
N ARG A 110 -9.72 -9.97 -49.22
CA ARG A 110 -8.67 -10.44 -50.12
C ARG A 110 -9.18 -10.75 -51.52
N SER A 111 -9.64 -9.72 -52.23
CA SER A 111 -9.82 -9.75 -53.69
C SER A 111 -9.86 -8.33 -54.26
N VAL A 112 -8.69 -7.68 -54.36
CA VAL A 112 -8.36 -6.72 -55.43
C VAL A 112 -6.87 -6.86 -55.74
#